data_AF-A0A2A2D5U7-F1
#
_entry.id   AF-A0A2A2D5U7-F1
#
_cell.length_a   1.000
_cell.length_b   1.000
_cell.length_c   1.000
_cell.angle_alpha   90.00
_cell.angle_beta   90.00
_cell.angle_gamma   90.00
#
_symmetry.space_group_name_H-M   'P 1'
#
loop_
_entity.id
_entity.type
_entity.pdbx_description
1 polymer ?
#
loop_
_entity_poly.entity_id
_entity_poly.type
_entity_poly.pdbx_seq_one_letter_code
_entity_poly.pdbx_strand_id
1 'polypeptide(L)'
;MSSDLAPRPSGAVPVVADGDNRYKAVQTKLDTLGRALDDAGLGLEELTRSIRRNAKRAEDAARDVDNAELDPKFVELTSNVGVALGGAAVQVKRLHETAQETADLSHETKRTHSKLYGALDDIRSGRREKTPRPGFFNR
;
A
#
# COMPACT_ATOMS: atom_id res chain seq x y z
N MET A 1 -24.24 -0.57 16.47
CA MET A 1 -22.92 0.05 16.20
C MET A 1 -22.39 -0.55 14.91
N SER A 2 -22.66 0.10 13.76
CA SER A 2 -22.32 -0.41 12.43
C SER A 2 -20.81 -0.34 12.23
N SER A 3 -20.16 -1.46 11.92
CA SER A 3 -18.74 -1.46 11.53
C SER A 3 -18.67 -0.98 10.08
N ASP A 4 -18.23 0.27 9.91
CA ASP A 4 -17.96 0.87 8.61
C ASP A 4 -16.68 0.23 8.03
N LEU A 5 -16.85 -0.98 7.47
CA LEU A 5 -15.83 -1.72 6.73
C LEU A 5 -15.74 -1.23 5.27
N ALA A 6 -16.39 -0.12 4.93
CA ALA A 6 -16.22 0.47 3.62
C ALA A 6 -14.76 0.95 3.49
N PRO A 7 -14.05 0.59 2.41
CA PRO A 7 -12.79 1.25 2.08
C PRO A 7 -13.07 2.74 2.07
N ARG A 8 -12.32 3.51 2.88
CA ARG A 8 -12.39 4.98 2.79
C ARG A 8 -12.31 5.35 1.32
N PRO A 9 -13.18 6.24 0.80
CA PRO A 9 -13.05 6.69 -0.57
C PRO A 9 -11.65 7.30 -0.70
N SER A 10 -10.75 6.59 -1.38
CA SER A 10 -9.46 7.13 -1.77
C SER A 10 -9.79 8.28 -2.72
N GLY A 11 -9.84 9.49 -2.18
CA GLY A 11 -9.83 10.74 -2.95
C GLY A 11 -8.51 10.98 -3.69
N ALA A 12 -7.70 9.93 -3.87
CA ALA A 12 -6.57 9.93 -4.75
C ALA A 12 -7.10 9.88 -6.18
N VAL A 13 -7.29 11.06 -6.76
CA VAL A 13 -7.51 11.22 -8.19
C VAL A 13 -6.38 10.46 -8.92
N PRO A 14 -6.68 9.57 -9.88
CA PRO A 14 -5.64 8.90 -10.65
C PRO A 14 -4.73 9.98 -11.24
N VAL A 15 -3.45 9.94 -10.88
CA VAL A 15 -2.47 10.87 -11.46
C VAL A 15 -2.43 10.58 -12.95
N VAL A 16 -2.85 11.55 -13.78
CA VAL A 16 -2.71 11.45 -15.22
C VAL A 16 -1.23 11.20 -15.51
N ALA A 17 -0.94 10.13 -16.24
CA ALA A 17 0.42 9.83 -16.66
C ALA A 17 0.90 10.95 -17.59
N ASP A 18 1.53 11.97 -17.01
CA ASP A 18 2.25 12.96 -17.81
C ASP A 18 3.56 12.33 -18.31
N GLY A 19 3.95 12.69 -19.53
CA GLY A 19 5.21 12.27 -20.14
C GLY A 19 6.43 13.05 -19.66
N ASP A 20 6.31 13.88 -18.61
CA ASP A 20 7.41 14.66 -18.07
C ASP A 20 8.35 13.75 -17.27
N ASN A 21 9.45 13.41 -17.95
CA ASN A 21 10.54 12.60 -17.42
C ASN A 21 11.76 13.44 -17.07
N ARG A 22 11.60 14.76 -16.88
CA ARG A 22 12.68 15.61 -16.35
C ARG A 22 13.07 15.14 -14.94
N TYR A 23 14.34 15.34 -14.58
CA TYR A 23 14.89 14.88 -13.31
C TYR A 23 13.99 15.22 -12.11
N LYS A 24 13.60 16.49 -11.98
CA LYS A 24 12.75 16.97 -10.88
C LYS A 24 11.37 16.31 -10.88
N ALA A 25 10.78 16.09 -12.06
CA ALA A 25 9.48 15.43 -12.18
C ALA A 25 9.57 13.97 -11.71
N VAL A 26 10.60 13.23 -12.13
CA VAL A 26 10.84 11.84 -11.68
C VAL A 26 11.08 11.76 -10.17
N GLN A 27 11.90 12.68 -9.61
CA GLN A 27 12.13 12.75 -8.16
C GLN A 27 10.83 12.95 -7.37
N THR A 28 9.98 13.88 -7.81
CA THR A 28 8.68 14.15 -7.19
C THR A 28 7.71 12.97 -7.34
N LYS A 29 7.69 12.31 -8.50
CA LYS A 29 6.84 11.13 -8.76
C LYS A 29 7.22 9.97 -7.84
N LEU A 30 8.52 9.66 -7.69
CA LEU A 30 9.00 8.60 -6.81
C LEU A 30 8.74 8.92 -5.33
N ASP A 31 8.91 10.18 -4.91
CA ASP A 31 8.62 10.62 -3.55
C ASP A 31 7.13 10.52 -3.21
N THR A 32 6.27 10.97 -4.13
CA THR A 32 4.81 10.87 -3.99
C THR A 32 4.37 9.42 -3.95
N LEU A 33 4.91 8.57 -4.83
CA LEU A 33 4.59 7.15 -4.88
C LEU A 33 4.99 6.44 -3.57
N GLY A 34 6.22 6.64 -3.10
CA GLY A 34 6.70 6.05 -1.85
C GLY A 34 5.81 6.42 -0.67
N ARG A 35 5.50 7.72 -0.49
CA ARG A 35 4.61 8.18 0.59
C ARG A 35 3.20 7.62 0.50
N ALA A 36 2.62 7.58 -0.69
CA ALA A 36 1.28 7.03 -0.89
C ALA A 36 1.21 5.55 -0.50
N LEU A 37 2.29 4.80 -0.77
CA LEU A 37 2.41 3.39 -0.39
C LEU A 37 2.63 3.22 1.12
N ASP A 38 3.45 4.06 1.75
CA ASP A 38 3.63 4.09 3.21
C ASP A 38 2.29 4.35 3.92
N ASP A 39 1.53 5.35 3.46
CA ASP A 39 0.20 5.70 3.99
C ASP A 39 -0.82 4.57 3.78
N ALA A 40 -0.83 3.97 2.58
CA ALA A 40 -1.66 2.80 2.28
C ALA A 40 -1.29 1.61 3.17
N GLY A 41 0.00 1.43 3.47
CA GLY A 41 0.52 0.42 4.38
C GLY A 41 -0.16 0.50 5.75
N LEU A 42 -0.23 1.68 6.35
CA LEU A 42 -0.91 1.91 7.64
C LEU A 42 -2.40 1.53 7.58
N GLY A 43 -3.10 1.92 6.51
CA GLY A 43 -4.51 1.59 6.32
C GLY A 43 -4.77 0.09 6.16
N LEU A 44 -3.89 -0.62 5.41
CA LEU A 44 -3.98 -2.07 5.23
C LEU A 44 -3.68 -2.84 6.52
N GLU A 45 -2.79 -2.32 7.36
CA GLU A 45 -2.49 -2.90 8.66
C GLU A 45 -3.71 -2.79 9.61
N GLU A 46 -4.34 -1.60 9.66
CA GLU A 46 -5.58 -1.39 10.40
C GLU A 46 -6.71 -2.29 9.91
N LEU A 47 -6.87 -2.41 8.59
CA LEU A 47 -7.85 -3.29 7.96
C LEU A 47 -7.61 -4.76 8.35
N THR A 48 -6.36 -5.23 8.31
CA THR A 48 -5.99 -6.59 8.74
C THR A 48 -6.37 -6.84 10.19
N ARG A 49 -6.07 -5.90 11.09
CA ARG A 49 -6.46 -5.97 12.51
C ARG A 49 -7.99 -6.02 12.66
N SER A 50 -8.73 -5.25 11.87
CA SER A 50 -10.19 -5.23 11.88
C SER A 50 -10.82 -6.56 11.41
N ILE A 51 -10.35 -7.09 10.28
CA ILE A 51 -10.82 -8.36 9.73
C ILE A 51 -10.61 -9.50 10.74
N ARG A 52 -9.43 -9.58 11.37
CA ARG A 52 -9.15 -10.59 12.39
C ARG A 52 -10.08 -10.51 13.60
N ARG A 53 -10.39 -9.30 14.08
CA ARG A 53 -11.37 -9.12 15.16
C ARG A 53 -12.76 -9.60 14.75
N ASN A 54 -13.18 -9.33 13.52
CA ASN A 54 -14.49 -9.76 13.04
C ASN A 54 -14.55 -11.27 12.79
N ALA A 55 -13.47 -11.89 12.31
CA ALA A 55 -13.36 -13.34 12.21
C ALA A 55 -13.55 -14.00 13.57
N LYS A 56 -12.83 -13.52 14.59
CA LYS A 56 -12.97 -14.00 15.97
C LYS A 56 -14.39 -13.81 16.52
N ARG A 57 -15.03 -12.68 16.26
CA ARG A 57 -16.42 -12.44 16.66
C ARG A 57 -17.40 -13.41 16.00
N ALA A 58 -17.18 -13.75 14.72
CA ALA A 58 -17.99 -14.73 14.03
C ALA A 58 -17.80 -16.13 14.63
N GLU A 59 -16.56 -16.54 14.94
CA GLU A 59 -16.28 -17.81 15.61
C GLU A 59 -16.93 -17.88 17.01
N ASP A 60 -16.82 -16.81 17.81
CA ASP A 60 -17.42 -16.75 19.13
C ASP A 60 -18.96 -16.78 19.05
N ALA A 61 -19.56 -16.07 18.08
CA ALA A 61 -21.00 -16.13 17.82
C ALA A 61 -21.48 -17.51 17.35
N ALA A 62 -20.71 -18.20 16.50
CA ALA A 62 -21.04 -19.57 16.08
C ALA A 62 -21.08 -20.51 17.29
N ARG A 63 -20.14 -20.35 18.23
CA ARG A 63 -20.13 -21.11 19.49
C ARG A 63 -21.32 -20.79 20.38
N ASP A 64 -21.70 -19.51 20.49
CA ASP A 64 -22.87 -19.10 21.28
C ASP A 64 -24.18 -19.66 20.70
N VAL A 65 -24.30 -19.69 19.37
CA VAL A 65 -25.45 -20.29 18.65
C VAL A 65 -25.52 -21.80 18.89
N ASP A 66 -24.39 -22.49 18.82
CA ASP A 66 -24.29 -23.94 19.07
C ASP A 66 -24.67 -24.28 20.52
N ASN A 67 -24.14 -23.53 21.48
CA ASN A 67 -24.46 -23.68 22.90
C ASN A 67 -25.93 -23.38 23.24
N ALA A 68 -26.61 -22.57 22.42
CA ALA A 68 -28.02 -22.26 22.57
C ALA A 68 -28.95 -23.30 21.93
N GLU A 69 -28.39 -24.40 21.39
CA GLU A 69 -29.12 -25.47 20.69
C GLU A 69 -30.01 -24.93 19.57
N LEU A 70 -29.58 -23.85 18.92
CA LEU A 70 -30.26 -23.28 17.76
C LEU A 70 -30.02 -24.13 16.50
N ASP A 71 -30.75 -23.83 15.43
CA ASP A 71 -30.62 -24.55 14.17
C ASP A 71 -29.13 -24.62 13.72
N PRO A 72 -28.57 -25.83 13.51
CA PRO A 72 -27.17 -26.03 13.09
C PRO A 72 -26.78 -25.24 11.85
N LYS A 73 -27.73 -24.88 10.98
CA LYS A 73 -27.51 -24.03 9.83
C LYS A 73 -26.94 -22.66 10.20
N PHE A 74 -27.33 -22.09 11.34
CA PHE A 74 -26.80 -20.80 11.80
C PHE A 74 -25.35 -20.92 12.29
N VAL A 75 -24.99 -22.05 12.89
CA VAL A 75 -23.60 -22.37 13.27
C VAL A 75 -22.74 -22.44 12.02
N GLU A 76 -23.18 -23.20 11.02
CA GLU A 76 -22.46 -23.37 9.74
C GLU A 76 -22.26 -22.03 9.02
N LEU A 77 -23.33 -21.24 8.86
CA LEU A 77 -23.27 -19.94 8.20
C LEU A 77 -22.30 -18.98 8.91
N THR A 78 -22.33 -18.94 10.24
CA THR A 78 -21.50 -18.02 11.03
C THR A 78 -20.03 -18.48 11.03
N SER A 79 -19.78 -19.79 11.09
CA SER A 79 -18.44 -20.38 10.94
C SER A 79 -17.85 -20.06 9.56
N ASN A 80 -18.63 -20.17 8.49
CA ASN A 80 -18.21 -19.83 7.12
C ASN A 80 -17.77 -18.36 7.00
N VAL A 81 -18.44 -17.43 7.69
CA VAL A 81 -18.03 -16.02 7.75
C VAL A 81 -16.68 -15.89 8.44
N GLY A 82 -16.46 -16.58 9.57
CA GLY A 82 -15.17 -16.60 10.25
C GLY A 82 -14.03 -17.05 9.34
N VAL A 83 -14.23 -18.17 8.63
CA VAL A 83 -13.27 -18.72 7.67
C VAL A 83 -12.99 -17.74 6.52
N ALA A 84 -14.04 -17.16 5.93
CA ALA A 84 -13.89 -16.20 4.83
C ALA A 84 -13.11 -14.95 5.26
N LEU A 85 -13.39 -14.41 6.45
CA LEU A 85 -12.64 -13.29 7.01
C LEU A 85 -11.20 -13.68 7.35
N GLY A 86 -10.96 -14.88 7.86
CA GLY A 86 -9.61 -15.42 8.05
C GLY A 86 -8.80 -15.44 6.75
N GLY A 87 -9.40 -15.93 5.66
CA GLY A 87 -8.81 -15.92 4.33
C GLY A 87 -8.55 -14.50 3.79
N ALA A 88 -9.49 -13.58 3.97
CA ALA A 88 -9.34 -12.19 3.58
C ALA A 88 -8.19 -11.49 4.31
N ALA A 89 -8.02 -11.75 5.61
CA ALA A 89 -6.91 -11.19 6.39
C ALA A 89 -5.54 -11.59 5.86
N VAL A 90 -5.40 -12.82 5.31
CA VAL A 90 -4.14 -13.27 4.69
C VAL A 90 -3.85 -12.48 3.41
N GLN A 91 -4.87 -12.22 2.58
CA GLN A 91 -4.67 -11.48 1.33
C GLN A 91 -4.36 -10.00 1.61
N VAL A 92 -5.03 -9.36 2.56
CA VAL A 92 -4.73 -7.98 2.95
C VAL A 92 -3.32 -7.86 3.53
N LYS A 93 -2.86 -8.85 4.31
CA LYS A 93 -1.47 -8.90 4.79
C LYS A 93 -0.46 -8.96 3.66
N ARG A 94 -0.69 -9.79 2.64
CA ARG A 94 0.18 -9.86 1.44
C ARG A 94 0.20 -8.52 0.70
N LEU A 95 -0.95 -7.88 0.53
CA LEU A 95 -1.03 -6.57 -0.10
C LEU A 95 -0.26 -5.51 0.68
N HIS A 96 -0.31 -5.54 2.02
CA HIS A 96 0.50 -4.67 2.88
C HIS A 96 2.00 -4.90 2.68
N GLU A 97 2.44 -6.16 2.66
CA GLU A 97 3.85 -6.52 2.41
C GLU A 97 4.32 -6.01 1.04
N THR A 98 3.53 -6.20 -0.02
CA THR A 98 3.85 -5.68 -1.36
C THR A 98 3.87 -4.16 -1.41
N ALA A 99 2.95 -3.48 -0.71
CA ALA A 99 2.95 -2.02 -0.64
C ALA A 99 4.23 -1.51 0.02
N GLN A 100 4.65 -2.13 1.13
CA GLN A 100 5.89 -1.78 1.83
C GLN A 100 7.14 -2.01 0.97
N GLU A 101 7.24 -3.18 0.32
CA GLU A 101 8.34 -3.48 -0.60
C GLU A 101 8.43 -2.46 -1.75
N THR A 102 7.27 -2.09 -2.31
CA THR A 102 7.21 -1.12 -3.42
C THR A 102 7.57 0.29 -2.95
N ALA A 103 7.20 0.66 -1.71
CA ALA A 103 7.60 1.93 -1.10
C ALA A 103 9.13 2.00 -0.94
N ASP A 104 9.72 0.94 -0.38
CA ASP A 104 11.17 0.82 -0.19
C ASP A 104 11.92 0.93 -1.54
N LEU A 105 11.46 0.19 -2.56
CA LEU A 105 12.01 0.28 -3.91
C LEU A 105 11.89 1.69 -4.51
N SER A 106 10.78 2.39 -4.25
CA SER A 106 10.57 3.76 -4.73
C SER A 106 11.57 4.73 -4.08
N HIS A 107 11.77 4.62 -2.77
CA HIS A 107 12.74 5.42 -2.02
C HIS A 107 14.19 5.12 -2.41
N GLU A 108 14.52 3.84 -2.63
CA GLU A 108 15.84 3.43 -3.13
C GLU A 108 16.08 3.97 -4.55
N THR A 109 15.11 3.80 -5.44
CA THR A 109 15.19 4.29 -6.82
C THR A 109 15.37 5.80 -6.86
N LYS A 110 14.64 6.54 -6.02
CA LYS A 110 14.77 7.99 -5.87
C LYS A 110 16.20 8.39 -5.49
N ARG A 111 16.78 7.70 -4.50
CA ARG A 111 18.14 7.92 -4.00
C ARG A 111 19.18 7.61 -5.08
N THR A 112 19.06 6.48 -5.76
CA THR A 112 19.95 6.07 -6.85
C THR A 112 19.86 7.03 -8.04
N HIS A 113 18.65 7.44 -8.40
CA HIS A 113 18.41 8.44 -9.44
C HIS A 113 19.01 9.80 -9.08
N SER A 114 18.89 10.23 -7.82
CA SER A 114 19.52 11.47 -7.33
C SER A 114 21.04 11.39 -7.41
N LYS A 115 21.62 10.27 -6.96
CA LYS A 115 23.06 10.02 -7.04
C LYS A 115 23.59 10.04 -8.48
N LEU A 116 22.87 9.43 -9.43
CA LEU A 116 23.33 9.35 -10.82
C LEU A 116 23.11 10.62 -11.64
N TYR A 117 22.02 11.34 -11.37
CA TYR A 117 21.53 12.42 -12.24
C TYR A 117 21.44 13.80 -11.57
N GLY A 118 21.54 13.89 -10.24
CA GLY A 118 21.35 15.15 -9.51
C GLY A 118 22.33 16.24 -9.95
N ALA A 119 23.63 15.94 -9.88
CA ALA A 119 24.67 16.87 -10.34
C ALA A 119 24.54 17.24 -11.84
N LEU A 120 23.94 16.36 -12.66
CA LEU A 120 23.71 16.67 -14.07
C LEU A 120 22.54 17.62 -14.27
N ASP A 121 21.46 17.47 -13.49
CA ASP A 121 20.34 18.41 -13.51
C ASP A 121 20.80 19.81 -13.10
N ASP A 122 21.66 19.91 -12.07
CA ASP A 122 22.21 21.19 -11.61
C ASP A 122 23.03 21.91 -12.69
N ILE A 123 23.91 21.18 -13.40
CA ILE A 123 24.73 21.76 -14.48
C ILE A 123 23.88 22.12 -15.70
N ARG A 124 22.88 21.29 -16.02
CA ARG A 124 22.00 21.48 -17.17
C ARG A 124 20.98 22.60 -16.95
N SER A 125 20.63 22.88 -15.70
CA SER A 125 19.74 23.98 -15.29
C SER A 125 20.41 25.33 -15.53
N GLY A 126 20.49 25.77 -16.80
CA GLY A 126 20.98 27.10 -17.19
C GLY A 126 22.02 27.14 -18.30
N ARG A 127 22.44 26.00 -18.89
CA ARG A 127 23.46 25.96 -19.95
C ARG A 127 23.02 25.17 -21.18
N ARG A 128 23.47 25.63 -22.36
CA ARG A 128 23.23 24.99 -23.67
C ARG A 128 24.34 24.02 -24.11
N GLU A 129 25.41 23.91 -23.33
CA GLU A 129 26.62 23.15 -23.68
C GLU A 129 26.48 21.64 -23.39
N LYS A 130 27.36 20.81 -23.99
CA LYS A 130 27.38 19.37 -23.74
C LYS A 130 27.68 19.07 -22.28
N THR A 131 26.84 18.26 -21.66
CA THR A 131 26.96 17.84 -20.26
C THR A 131 27.53 16.42 -20.13
N PRO A 132 28.20 16.11 -19.00
CA PRO A 132 28.69 14.77 -18.70
C PRO A 132 27.57 13.73 -18.68
N ARG A 133 27.91 12.44 -18.86
CA ARG A 133 26.92 11.34 -18.81
C ARG A 133 26.54 10.99 -17.35
N PRO A 134 25.37 10.36 -17.13
CA PRO A 134 24.94 9.90 -15.80
C PRO A 134 26.01 9.06 -15.11
N GLY A 135 26.23 9.32 -13.82
CA GLY A 135 27.26 8.65 -13.03
C GLY A 135 28.67 9.23 -13.12
N PHE A 136 28.93 10.26 -13.93
CA PHE A 136 30.26 10.90 -14.02
C PHE A 136 30.80 11.40 -12.67
N PHE A 137 29.91 11.87 -11.78
CA PHE A 137 30.28 12.44 -10.48
C PHE A 137 30.28 11.41 -9.34
N ASN A 138 29.92 10.14 -9.60
CA ASN A 138 29.94 9.08 -8.61
C ASN A 138 31.33 8.44 -8.57
N ARG A 139 32.21 8.98 -7.73
CA ARG A 139 33.46 8.33 -7.32
C ARG A 139 33.30 7.65 -5.97
#